data_AF-A0AAJ0C8F0-F1
#
_entry.id   AF-A0AAJ0C8F0-F1
#
_cell.length_a   1.000
_cell.length_b   1.000
_cell.length_c   1.000
_cell.angle_alpha   90.00
_cell.angle_beta   90.00
_cell.angle_gamma   90.00
#
_symmetry.space_group_name_H-M   'P 1'
#
loop_
_entity.id
_entity.type
_entity.pdbx_description
1 polymer ?
#
loop_
_entity_poly.entity_id
_entity_poly.type
_entity_poly.pdbx_seq_one_letter_code
_entity_poly.pdbx_strand_id
1 'polypeptide(L)'
;MSYVLPETPLQHPQTNFSNTAGFINAPNKVPEHQRAYQAAYRAHTRIWRINPRSNVLLTPFLVVMWGTFGSCMYVMGRKTLGYNTWFGKD
;
A
#
# COMPACT_ATOMS: atom_id res chain seq x y z
N MET A 1 -10.02 -32.34 2.41
CA MET A 1 -9.21 -32.39 1.17
C MET A 1 -8.53 -31.04 0.99
N SER A 2 -7.34 -30.87 1.57
CA SER A 2 -6.54 -29.63 1.48
C SER A 2 -5.63 -29.71 0.26
N TYR A 3 -5.82 -28.83 -0.73
CA TYR A 3 -4.91 -28.75 -1.87
C TYR A 3 -3.56 -28.19 -1.41
N VAL A 4 -2.58 -29.07 -1.26
CA VAL A 4 -1.16 -28.69 -1.20
C VAL A 4 -0.78 -28.24 -2.60
N LEU A 5 -0.37 -26.98 -2.76
CA LEU A 5 0.12 -26.49 -4.04
C LEU A 5 1.54 -27.01 -4.23
N PRO A 6 1.87 -27.67 -5.34
CA PRO A 6 3.26 -28.01 -5.63
C PRO A 6 4.06 -26.71 -5.78
N GLU A 7 5.17 -26.61 -5.06
CA GLU A 7 6.16 -25.56 -5.26
C GLU A 7 6.52 -25.57 -6.75
N THR A 8 6.18 -24.53 -7.51
CA THR A 8 6.55 -24.48 -8.93
C THR A 8 7.95 -23.90 -9.07
N PRO A 9 8.98 -24.68 -9.47
CA PRO A 9 10.22 -24.09 -9.94
C PRO A 9 9.96 -23.55 -11.34
N LEU A 10 9.52 -22.29 -11.44
CA LEU A 10 9.58 -21.55 -12.69
C LEU A 10 11.04 -21.27 -13.01
N GLN A 11 11.72 -22.26 -13.57
CA GLN A 11 13.03 -22.09 -14.19
C GLN A 11 12.77 -21.57 -15.61
N HIS A 12 12.76 -20.25 -15.76
CA HIS A 12 12.77 -19.64 -17.08
C HIS A 12 14.18 -19.84 -17.67
N PRO A 13 14.34 -20.36 -18.90
CA PRO A 13 15.63 -20.33 -19.56
C PRO A 13 16.09 -18.87 -19.69
N GLN A 14 17.26 -18.57 -19.13
CA GLN A 14 17.95 -17.29 -19.29
C GLN A 14 18.60 -17.33 -20.68
N THR A 15 17.94 -16.75 -21.68
CA THR A 15 18.54 -16.62 -23.01
C THR A 15 19.63 -15.54 -22.92
N ASN A 16 20.87 -15.97 -23.16
CA ASN A 16 22.05 -15.11 -23.15
C ASN A 16 21.98 -14.12 -24.32
N PHE A 17 21.55 -12.88 -24.07
CA PHE A 17 21.71 -11.78 -25.00
C PHE A 17 22.64 -10.73 -24.39
N SER A 18 23.75 -10.52 -25.08
CA SER A 18 24.88 -9.66 -24.74
C SER A 18 24.49 -8.24 -24.34
N ASN A 19 25.18 -7.75 -23.30
CA ASN A 19 25.26 -6.36 -22.84
C ASN A 19 24.93 -5.30 -23.89
N THR A 20 23.87 -4.51 -23.66
CA THR A 20 23.78 -3.03 -23.68
C THR A 20 22.28 -2.64 -23.54
N ALA A 21 21.98 -1.63 -22.71
CA ALA A 21 20.67 -1.00 -22.44
C ALA A 21 19.79 -1.62 -21.31
N GLY A 22 19.98 -1.10 -20.09
CA GLY A 22 19.17 -1.38 -18.89
C GLY A 22 17.70 -0.88 -18.94
N PHE A 23 17.23 -0.42 -20.10
CA PHE A 23 15.81 -0.10 -20.35
C PHE A 23 15.10 -1.16 -21.19
N ILE A 24 15.83 -1.89 -22.04
CA ILE A 24 15.25 -2.80 -23.05
C ILE A 24 15.38 -4.27 -22.62
N ASN A 25 16.41 -4.61 -21.83
CA ASN A 25 16.63 -5.95 -21.28
C ASN A 25 16.57 -5.97 -19.74
N ALA A 26 15.56 -5.32 -19.14
CA ALA A 26 15.32 -5.49 -17.71
C ALA A 26 14.74 -6.90 -17.44
N PRO A 27 15.25 -7.66 -16.46
CA PRO A 27 14.71 -8.98 -16.16
C PRO A 27 13.23 -8.87 -15.79
N ASN A 28 12.42 -9.81 -16.29
CA ASN A 28 10.99 -9.84 -16.01
C ASN A 28 10.75 -10.18 -14.52
N LYS A 29 10.27 -9.21 -13.75
CA LYS A 29 9.95 -9.34 -12.30
C LYS A 29 8.53 -9.82 -12.03
N VAL A 30 7.69 -9.98 -13.06
CA VAL A 30 6.28 -10.39 -12.89
C VAL A 30 6.14 -11.72 -12.14
N PRO A 31 6.91 -12.79 -12.43
CA PRO A 31 6.78 -14.05 -11.72
C PRO A 31 7.18 -13.95 -10.24
N GLU A 32 8.17 -13.12 -9.92
CA GLU A 32 8.60 -12.83 -8.55
C GLU A 32 7.47 -12.15 -7.77
N HIS A 33 6.87 -11.10 -8.34
CA HIS A 33 5.75 -10.41 -7.73
C HIS A 33 4.53 -11.32 -7.58
N GLN A 34 4.19 -12.13 -8.60
CA GLN A 34 3.07 -13.09 -8.52
C GLN A 34 3.25 -14.09 -7.37
N ARG A 35 4.46 -14.62 -7.16
CA ARG A 35 4.76 -15.50 -6.02
C ARG A 35 4.59 -14.77 -4.68
N ALA A 36 5.10 -13.55 -4.57
CA ALA A 36 4.97 -12.74 -3.36
C ALA A 36 3.50 -12.44 -3.02
N TYR A 37 2.70 -12.03 -4.01
CA TYR A 37 1.26 -11.78 -3.84
C TYR A 37 0.51 -13.07 -3.48
N GLN A 38 0.79 -14.18 -4.15
CA GLN A 38 0.13 -15.46 -3.83
C GLN A 38 0.48 -15.95 -2.42
N ALA A 39 1.73 -15.81 -1.97
CA ALA A 39 2.12 -16.13 -0.60
C ALA A 39 1.40 -15.23 0.42
N ALA A 40 1.28 -13.94 0.12
CA ALA A 40 0.58 -12.96 0.94
C ALA A 40 -0.95 -13.22 1.00
N TYR A 41 -1.55 -13.70 -0.10
CA TYR A 41 -2.95 -14.15 -0.15
C TYR A 41 -3.17 -15.40 0.71
N ARG A 42 -2.25 -16.38 0.68
CA ARG A 42 -2.31 -17.57 1.56
C ARG A 42 -2.20 -17.19 3.03
N ALA A 43 -1.41 -16.16 3.35
CA ALA A 43 -1.33 -15.58 4.69
C ALA A 43 -2.52 -14.66 5.03
N HIS A 44 -3.56 -14.58 4.18
CA HIS A 44 -4.74 -13.74 4.33
C HIS A 44 -4.44 -12.26 4.64
N THR A 45 -3.32 -11.76 4.14
CA THR A 45 -2.94 -10.36 4.30
C THR A 45 -3.78 -9.49 3.34
N ARG A 46 -4.19 -8.32 3.82
CA ARG A 46 -4.97 -7.37 3.00
C ARG A 46 -4.11 -6.83 1.86
N ILE A 47 -4.70 -6.66 0.68
CA ILE A 47 -4.01 -6.20 -0.55
C ILE A 47 -3.21 -4.91 -0.31
N TRP A 48 -3.80 -3.96 0.40
CA TRP A 48 -3.16 -2.68 0.75
C TRP A 48 -2.03 -2.81 1.78
N ARG A 49 -1.74 -3.99 2.34
CA ARG A 49 -0.64 -4.24 3.29
C ARG A 49 0.41 -5.22 2.74
N ILE A 50 0.22 -5.78 1.54
CA ILE A 50 1.11 -6.82 0.99
C ILE A 50 2.51 -6.27 0.70
N ASN A 51 2.60 -5.05 0.14
CA ASN A 51 3.90 -4.46 -0.19
C ASN A 51 4.53 -3.81 1.06
N PRO A 52 5.82 -4.04 1.34
CA PRO A 52 6.51 -3.43 2.49
C PRO A 52 6.46 -1.89 2.46
N ARG A 53 6.51 -1.28 1.27
CA ARG A 53 6.38 0.19 1.10
C ARG A 53 4.98 0.70 1.44
N SER A 54 3.96 -0.17 1.34
CA SER A 54 2.57 0.24 1.51
C SER A 54 2.30 0.77 2.92
N ASN A 55 2.88 0.14 3.95
CA ASN A 55 2.70 0.61 5.34
C ASN A 55 3.28 2.02 5.53
N VAL A 56 4.44 2.31 4.94
CA VAL A 56 5.10 3.63 5.04
C VAL A 56 4.25 4.72 4.39
N LEU A 57 3.54 4.42 3.31
CA LEU A 57 2.65 5.37 2.63
C LEU A 57 1.28 5.48 3.29
N LEU A 58 0.78 4.39 3.86
CA LEU A 58 -0.51 4.39 4.56
C LEU A 58 -0.44 5.21 5.85
N THR A 59 0.63 5.12 6.63
CA THR A 59 0.74 5.86 7.90
C THR A 59 0.48 7.37 7.78
N PRO A 60 1.16 8.14 6.91
CA PRO A 60 0.89 9.58 6.77
C PRO A 60 -0.52 9.85 6.22
N PHE A 61 -1.01 9.03 5.30
CA PHE A 61 -2.37 9.16 4.78
C PHE A 61 -3.43 9.03 5.89
N LEU A 62 -3.31 8.01 6.75
CA LEU A 62 -4.22 7.81 7.87
C LEU A 62 -4.16 8.97 8.87
N VAL A 63 -2.96 9.50 9.17
CA VAL A 63 -2.81 10.65 10.08
C VAL A 63 -3.51 11.90 9.53
N VAL A 64 -3.30 12.22 8.26
CA VAL A 64 -3.94 13.39 7.63
C VAL A 64 -5.45 13.20 7.54
N MET A 65 -5.92 12.01 7.19
CA MET A 65 -7.34 11.71 7.07
C MET A 65 -8.06 11.86 8.42
N TRP A 66 -7.54 11.23 9.48
CA TRP A 66 -8.13 11.35 10.81
C TRP A 66 -7.94 12.73 11.43
N GLY A 67 -6.81 13.39 11.15
CA GLY A 67 -6.54 14.75 11.59
C GLY A 67 -7.51 15.77 10.99
N THR A 68 -7.77 15.68 9.68
CA THR A 68 -8.75 16.56 9.00
C THR A 68 -10.18 16.22 9.41
N PHE A 69 -10.53 14.94 9.54
CA PHE A 69 -11.84 14.53 10.03
C PHE A 69 -12.14 15.06 11.45
N GLY A 70 -11.18 14.89 12.38
CA GLY A 70 -11.32 15.42 13.74
C GLY A 70 -11.41 16.95 13.77
N SER A 71 -10.60 17.64 12.96
CA SER A 71 -10.66 19.09 12.83
C SER A 71 -12.02 19.58 12.31
N CYS A 72 -12.56 18.91 11.29
CA CYS A 72 -13.89 19.22 10.76
C CYS A 72 -14.98 19.03 11.80
N MET A 73 -14.98 17.90 12.53
CA MET A 73 -15.96 17.65 13.59
C MET A 73 -15.86 18.68 14.72
N TYR A 74 -14.66 19.13 15.08
CA TYR A 74 -14.46 20.17 16.08
C TYR A 74 -15.02 21.53 15.65
N VAL A 75 -14.69 21.99 14.43
CA VAL A 75 -15.22 23.25 13.89
C VAL A 75 -16.73 23.17 13.70
N MET A 76 -17.25 22.03 13.24
CA MET A 76 -18.69 21.78 13.12
C MET A 76 -19.37 21.86 14.49
N GLY A 77 -18.83 21.20 15.52
CA GLY A 77 -19.37 21.25 16.88
C GLY A 77 -19.35 22.66 17.48
N ARG A 78 -18.30 23.44 17.23
CA ARG A 78 -18.26 24.86 17.63
C ARG A 78 -19.36 25.67 16.94
N LYS A 79 -19.58 25.43 15.64
CA LYS A 79 -20.62 26.11 14.85
C LYS A 79 -22.04 25.74 15.30
N THR A 80 -22.31 24.47 15.61
CA THR A 80 -23.65 24.05 16.08
C THR A 80 -23.99 24.64 17.45
N LEU A 81 -22.99 24.83 18.31
CA LEU A 81 -23.16 25.45 19.63
C LEU A 81 -23.15 26.99 19.60
N GLY A 82 -23.09 27.62 18.41
CA GLY A 82 -23.15 29.07 18.24
C GLY A 82 -21.84 29.82 18.45
N TYR A 83 -20.73 29.11 18.69
CA TYR A 83 -19.41 29.71 18.85
C TYR A 83 -18.80 30.07 17.48
N ASN A 84 -19.08 31.28 17.02
CA ASN A 84 -18.66 31.78 15.71
C ASN A 84 -17.26 32.45 15.71
N THR A 85 -16.76 32.90 16.87
CA THR A 85 -15.46 33.56 16.98
C THR A 85 -14.41 32.67 17.64
N TRP A 86 -13.17 32.80 17.19
CA TRP A 86 -12.00 32.09 17.74
C TRP A 86 -11.30 32.88 18.83
N PHE A 87 -11.32 34.21 18.70
CA PHE A 87 -10.78 35.15 19.66
C PHE A 87 -11.96 35.90 20.31
N GLY A 88 -11.93 36.02 21.63
CA GLY A 88 -12.86 36.87 22.37
C GLY A 88 -12.66 38.33 22.01
N LYS A 89 -13.67 39.15 22.27
CA LYS A 89 -13.46 40.59 22.34
C LYS A 89 -12.73 40.82 23.67
N ASP A 90 -11.47 41.24 23.54
CA ASP A 90 -10.45 41.48 24.57
C ASP A 90 -9.66 40.25 25.04
#